data_AF-A0A9D7JRH3-F1
#
_entry.id   AF-A0A9D7JRH3-F1
#
_cell.length_a   1.000
_cell.length_b   1.000
_cell.length_c   1.000
_cell.angle_alpha   90.00
_cell.angle_beta   90.00
_cell.angle_gamma   90.00
#
_symmetry.space_group_name_H-M   'P 1'
#
loop_
_entity.id
_entity.type
_entity.pdbx_description
1 polymer ?
#
loop_
_entity_poly.entity_id
_entity_poly.type
_entity_poly.pdbx_seq_one_letter_code
_entity_poly.pdbx_strand_id
1 'polypeptide(L)' 'MSSPVYGQLAADFETEQTSGCGVFQAKFKNLSIGHIASYLWDFGNGSTSKQATPSKVYVTPGFYTVCLSVTDSLA' A
#
# COMPACT_ATOMS: atom_id res chain seq x y z
N MET A 1 -2.03 -20.60 30.15
CA MET A 1 -1.26 -20.30 28.93
C MET A 1 -2.20 -19.54 28.01
N SER A 2 -2.14 -18.21 27.97
CA SER A 2 -3.01 -17.40 27.12
C SER A 2 -2.55 -17.53 25.66
N SER A 3 -3.40 -18.07 24.79
CA SER A 3 -3.17 -18.04 23.35
C SER A 3 -3.08 -16.58 22.88
N PRO A 4 -2.07 -16.18 22.10
CA PRO A 4 -2.05 -14.84 21.51
C PRO A 4 -3.25 -14.72 20.57
N VAL A 5 -4.03 -13.65 20.69
CA VAL A 5 -5.14 -13.36 19.78
C VAL A 5 -4.54 -12.82 18.47
N TYR A 6 -4.37 -13.68 17.46
CA TYR A 6 -3.80 -13.32 16.15
C TYR A 6 -4.81 -12.69 15.18
N GLY A 7 -5.70 -11.82 15.68
CA GLY A 7 -6.86 -11.32 14.93
C GLY A 7 -6.70 -9.96 14.24
N GLN A 8 -5.49 -9.42 14.07
CA GLN A 8 -5.35 -7.98 13.75
C GLN A 8 -4.28 -7.66 12.69
N LEU A 9 -4.19 -8.44 11.61
CA LEU A 9 -3.57 -7.94 10.39
C LEU A 9 -4.65 -7.18 9.60
N ALA A 10 -4.49 -5.88 9.44
CA ALA A 10 -5.38 -5.07 8.59
C ALA A 10 -4.54 -4.23 7.65
N ALA A 11 -4.81 -4.36 6.34
CA ALA A 11 -4.21 -3.53 5.32
C ALA A 11 -4.95 -2.20 5.27
N ASP A 12 -4.23 -1.10 5.41
CA ASP A 12 -4.80 0.24 5.24
C ASP A 12 -3.75 1.23 4.74
N PHE A 13 -4.19 2.23 4.00
CA PHE A 13 -3.34 3.31 3.53
C PHE A 13 -4.11 4.57 3.21
N GLU A 14 -3.40 5.69 3.28
CA GLU A 14 -3.89 6.99 2.86
C GLU A 14 -2.98 7.64 1.81
N THR A 15 -3.54 8.58 1.07
CA THR A 15 -2.80 9.47 0.18
C THR A 15 -3.36 10.88 0.26
N GLU A 16 -2.48 11.87 0.27
CA GLU A 16 -2.88 13.28 0.40
C GLU A 16 -3.53 13.82 -0.89
N GLN A 17 -3.18 13.25 -2.04
CA GLN A 17 -3.70 13.68 -3.34
C GLN A 17 -4.03 12.46 -4.20
N THR A 18 -5.22 12.46 -4.80
CA THR A 18 -5.71 11.40 -5.70
C THR A 18 -5.85 11.87 -7.14
N SER A 19 -5.55 13.13 -7.44
CA SER A 19 -5.65 13.70 -8.78
C SER A 19 -4.68 14.87 -8.97
N GLY A 20 -4.33 15.15 -10.22
CA GLY A 20 -3.48 16.25 -10.64
C GLY A 20 -3.42 16.40 -12.15
N CYS A 21 -2.80 17.47 -12.63
CA CYS A 21 -2.60 17.75 -14.07
C CYS A 21 -1.18 17.40 -14.51
N GLY A 22 -1.04 16.75 -15.67
CA GLY A 22 0.27 16.40 -16.23
C GLY A 22 0.96 15.27 -15.47
N VAL A 23 2.25 15.43 -15.19
CA VAL A 23 3.01 14.45 -14.39
C VAL A 23 2.56 14.55 -12.94
N PHE A 24 1.97 13.48 -12.44
CA PHE A 24 1.40 13.42 -11.10
C PHE A 24 2.21 12.47 -10.20
N GLN A 25 2.65 12.96 -9.04
CA GLN A 25 3.32 12.13 -8.04
C GLN A 25 2.40 11.85 -6.86
N ALA A 26 1.98 10.60 -6.71
CA ALA A 26 1.26 10.12 -5.53
C ALA A 26 2.26 9.65 -4.46
N LYS A 27 2.01 10.03 -3.20
CA LYS A 27 2.70 9.51 -2.02
C LYS A 27 1.71 8.70 -1.20
N PHE A 28 2.11 7.50 -0.78
CA PHE A 28 1.26 6.60 -0.04
C PHE A 28 1.81 6.42 1.36
N LYS A 29 0.96 6.64 2.36
CA LYS A 29 1.28 6.36 3.74
C LYS A 29 0.57 5.08 4.15
N ASN A 30 1.37 4.08 4.52
CA ASN A 30 0.85 2.85 5.07
C ASN A 30 0.29 3.09 6.48
N LEU A 31 -0.96 2.69 6.68
CA LEU A 31 -1.66 2.68 7.96
C LEU A 31 -1.92 1.24 8.45
N SER A 32 -1.41 0.24 7.73
CA SER A 32 -1.61 -1.17 8.06
C SER A 32 -1.11 -1.48 9.47
N ILE A 33 -1.87 -2.32 10.17
CA ILE A 33 -1.59 -2.76 11.55
C ILE A 33 -1.40 -4.28 11.58
N GLY A 34 -0.68 -4.75 12.60
CA GLY A 34 -0.38 -6.17 12.82
C GLY A 34 1.10 -6.51 12.67
N HIS A 35 1.43 -7.80 12.77
CA HIS A 35 2.78 -8.32 12.58
C HIS A 35 3.10 -8.49 11.08
N ILE A 36 3.38 -7.37 10.40
CA ILE A 36 3.59 -7.37 8.95
C ILE A 36 5.02 -7.82 8.61
N ALA A 37 5.13 -8.90 7.82
CA ALA A 37 6.38 -9.38 7.27
C ALA A 37 6.74 -8.72 5.93
N SER A 38 5.74 -8.44 5.10
CA SER A 38 5.96 -7.87 3.77
C SER A 38 4.79 -7.03 3.27
N TYR A 39 5.12 -6.12 2.36
CA TYR A 39 4.20 -5.25 1.64
C TYR A 39 4.28 -5.56 0.15
N LEU A 40 3.15 -5.49 -0.53
CA LEU A 40 3.07 -5.48 -1.97
C LEU A 40 2.07 -4.42 -2.40
N TRP A 41 2.60 -3.37 -3.04
CA TRP A 41 1.83 -2.35 -3.70
C TRP A 41 1.67 -2.69 -5.17
N ASP A 42 0.44 -2.61 -5.67
CA ASP A 42 0.14 -2.50 -7.09
C ASP A 42 -0.40 -1.10 -7.37
N PHE A 43 0.26 -0.37 -8.26
CA PHE A 43 -0.11 1.00 -8.61
C PHE A 43 -1.14 1.08 -9.74
N GLY A 44 -1.69 -0.05 -10.22
CA GLY A 44 -2.68 -0.09 -11.28
C GLY A 44 -2.13 0.25 -12.68
N ASN A 45 -0.84 0.54 -12.78
CA ASN A 45 -0.15 0.84 -14.03
C ASN A 45 0.87 -0.25 -14.43
N GLY A 46 0.76 -1.43 -13.83
CA GLY A 46 1.67 -2.56 -14.02
C GLY A 46 2.98 -2.47 -13.23
N SER A 47 3.22 -1.39 -12.50
CA SER A 47 4.36 -1.30 -11.57
C SER A 47 3.95 -1.71 -10.17
N THR A 48 4.90 -2.31 -9.44
CA THR A 48 4.72 -2.70 -8.04
C THR A 48 5.81 -2.13 -7.13
N SER A 49 5.60 -2.18 -5.81
CA SER A 49 6.63 -1.85 -4.81
C SER A 49 6.50 -2.74 -3.56
N LYS A 50 7.63 -3.00 -2.89
CA LYS A 50 7.68 -3.71 -1.59
C LYS A 50 8.01 -2.79 -0.41
N GLN A 51 8.12 -1.49 -0.64
CA GLN A 51 8.35 -0.51 0.42
C GLN A 51 7.10 -0.38 1.28
N ALA A 52 7.26 -0.12 2.58
CA ALA A 52 6.12 0.15 3.46
C ALA A 52 5.38 1.43 3.02
N THR A 53 6.10 2.51 2.72
CA THR A 53 5.55 3.83 2.36
C THR A 53 6.18 4.29 1.04
N PRO A 54 5.66 3.87 -0.13
CA PRO A 54 6.22 4.24 -1.42
C PRO A 54 5.71 5.59 -1.95
N SER A 55 6.36 6.06 -3.02
CA SER A 55 5.80 7.08 -3.91
C SER A 55 5.77 6.56 -5.35
N LYS A 56 4.83 7.05 -6.15
CA LYS A 56 4.69 6.68 -7.57
C LYS A 56 4.42 7.91 -8.43
N VAL A 57 5.14 7.99 -9.55
CA VAL A 57 4.93 9.01 -10.58
C VAL A 57 4.11 8.40 -11.73
N TYR A 58 3.03 9.07 -12.08
CA TYR A 58 2.18 8.80 -13.23
C TYR A 58 2.43 9.88 -14.28
N VAL A 59 3.03 9.48 -15.41
CA VAL A 59 3.35 10.39 -16.53
C VAL A 59 2.20 10.41 -17.54
N THR A 60 1.50 9.30 -17.67
CA THR A 60 0.35 9.15 -18.58
C THR A 60 -0.93 9.45 -17.81
N PRO A 61 -1.82 10.33 -18.33
CA PRO A 61 -3.13 10.55 -17.73
C PRO A 61 -3.98 9.28 -17.76
N GLY A 62 -4.69 9.01 -16.67
CA GLY A 62 -5.58 7.85 -16.56
C GLY A 62 -6.11 7.67 -15.14
N PHE A 63 -7.05 6.74 -14.99
CA PHE A 63 -7.52 6.29 -13.69
C PHE A 63 -6.75 5.03 -13.30
N TYR A 64 -6.11 5.08 -12.12
CA TYR A 64 -5.28 3.99 -11.61
C TYR A 64 -5.86 3.52 -10.28
N THR A 65 -6.24 2.24 -10.21
CA THR A 65 -6.66 1.60 -8.96
C THR A 65 -5.42 1.10 -8.24
N VAL A 66 -5.17 1.65 -7.04
CA VAL A 66 -4.01 1.27 -6.21
C VAL A 66 -4.45 0.24 -5.17
N CYS A 67 -3.69 -0.84 -5.04
CA CYS A 67 -3.93 -1.90 -4.06
C CYS A 67 -2.71 -2.11 -3.17
N LEU A 68 -2.95 -2.28 -1.87
CA LEU A 68 -1.96 -2.71 -0.90
C LEU A 68 -2.31 -4.10 -0.40
N SER A 69 -1.39 -5.04 -0.52
CA SER A 69 -1.42 -6.33 0.15
C SER A 69 -0.34 -6.38 1.22
N VAL A 70 -0.70 -6.84 2.42
CA VAL A 70 0.24 -7.13 3.49
C VAL A 70 0.19 -8.60 3.85
N THR A 71 1.33 -9.18 4.20
CA THR A 71 1.44 -10.56 4.65
C THR A 71 2.12 -10.57 6.00
N ASP A 72 1.61 -11.35 6.94
CA ASP A 72 2.26 -11.55 8.24
C ASP A 72 3.42 -12.57 8.17
N SER A 73 4.19 -12.66 9.26
CA SER A 73 5.28 -13.63 9.41
C SER A 73 4.86 -14.87 10.19
N LEU A 74 3.57 -15.03 10.49
CA LEU A 74 3.02 -16.05 11.38
C LEU A 74 2.14 -16.98 10.54
N ALA A 75 2.80 -17.83 9.76
CA ALA A 75 2.17 -18.98 9.14
C ALA A 75 1.73 -20.02 10.19
#